data_AF-A0A938I3C4-F1
#
_entry.id   AF-A0A938I3C4-F1
#
_cell.length_a   1.000
_cell.length_b   1.000
_cell.length_c   1.000
_cell.angle_alpha   90.00
_cell.angle_beta   90.00
_cell.angle_gamma   90.00
#
_symmetry.space_group_name_H-M   'P 1'
#
loop_
_entity.id
_entity.type
_entity.pdbx_description
1 polymer ?
#
loop_
_entity_poly.entity_id
_entity_poly.type
_entity_poly.pdbx_seq_one_letter_code
_entity_poly.pdbx_strand_id
1 'polypeptide(L)'
;MPPLRLQPLFKQRPWGGRRLAQQWRKPDPNTIGWAESWEVVDLGDDQSRVLGGPFDGRSLHDLVCEHPDELLGRHAGCEQFPLLFKFLDAAQTLSVQVHPNDAQTETLTPRPHGKSEAWVILAAEPNCRLFVGLKAEVDRALLKRHLVAGTVEQCLHSIPAQVGDVISIPAGTVHSIGAGIALAEIQQPSDVTYRLFDWNRRDAHNRLRALHVEQALQCIDFNCGPVAPLAPRKLDASNGLSEELIRTEHFDWRRHTLTANRFQLPVENRCCILSLIDGHAQIVSSTGREPLAAGESLVIPAACGPVVIEPTPGAVLLETLPA
;
A
#
# COMPACT_ATOMS: atom_id res chain seq x y z
N MET A 1 -19.72 -13.54 -9.61
CA MET A 1 -19.14 -13.41 -8.25
C MET A 1 -19.61 -12.15 -7.51
N PRO A 2 -20.02 -12.19 -6.22
CA PRO A 2 -20.41 -11.01 -5.42
C PRO A 2 -19.19 -10.19 -4.94
N PRO A 3 -19.37 -8.95 -4.44
CA PRO A 3 -18.30 -8.25 -3.72
C PRO A 3 -17.73 -9.10 -2.58
N LEU A 4 -16.41 -9.07 -2.40
CA LEU A 4 -15.70 -9.93 -1.45
C LEU A 4 -15.13 -9.09 -0.32
N ARG A 5 -15.63 -9.32 0.89
CA ARG A 5 -14.99 -8.83 2.12
C ARG A 5 -13.91 -9.79 2.52
N LEU A 6 -12.72 -9.26 2.78
CA LEU A 6 -11.56 -10.04 3.18
C LEU A 6 -11.22 -9.78 4.63
N GLN A 7 -10.78 -10.81 5.34
CA GLN A 7 -10.22 -10.70 6.69
C GLN A 7 -8.82 -10.10 6.59
N PRO A 8 -8.56 -8.90 7.14
CA PRO A 8 -7.22 -8.32 7.12
C PRO A 8 -6.24 -9.12 7.97
N LEU A 9 -4.97 -9.17 7.54
CA LEU A 9 -3.87 -9.72 8.32
C LEU A 9 -3.12 -8.59 9.04
N PHE A 10 -3.14 -8.60 10.36
CA PHE A 10 -2.48 -7.56 11.16
C PHE A 10 -1.04 -7.94 11.49
N LYS A 11 -0.09 -7.03 11.24
CA LYS A 11 1.34 -7.25 11.50
C LYS A 11 1.80 -6.34 12.63
N GLN A 12 2.43 -6.94 13.63
CA GLN A 12 3.19 -6.20 14.64
C GLN A 12 4.64 -6.02 14.19
N ARG A 13 5.15 -4.80 14.37
CA ARG A 13 6.57 -4.44 14.19
C ARG A 13 6.98 -3.50 15.34
N PRO A 14 8.27 -3.38 15.67
CA PRO A 14 8.73 -2.48 16.73
C PRO A 14 8.30 -1.02 16.56
N TRP A 15 8.02 -0.60 15.32
CA TRP A 15 7.60 0.75 14.97
C TRP A 15 6.08 0.95 14.93
N GLY A 16 5.28 -0.08 15.16
CA GLY A 16 3.83 -0.03 15.02
C GLY A 16 3.13 0.83 16.08
N GLY A 17 2.04 1.49 15.67
CA GLY A 17 1.27 2.41 16.49
C GLY A 17 -0.15 1.95 16.80
N ARG A 18 -0.95 2.84 17.38
CA ARG A 18 -2.34 2.55 17.78
C ARG A 18 -3.39 3.27 16.92
N ARG A 19 -2.99 4.07 15.93
CA ARG A 19 -3.92 4.85 15.08
C ARG A 19 -4.81 3.96 14.24
N LEU A 20 -4.31 2.83 13.74
CA LEU A 20 -5.14 1.86 13.00
C LEU A 20 -6.36 1.41 13.82
N ALA A 21 -6.16 1.15 15.12
CA ALA A 21 -7.26 0.79 16.02
C ALA A 21 -8.13 2.01 16.39
N GLN A 22 -7.51 3.15 16.69
CA GLN A 22 -8.19 4.34 17.20
C GLN A 22 -8.99 5.11 16.13
N GLN A 23 -8.54 5.12 14.88
CA GLN A 23 -9.09 5.94 13.79
C GLN A 23 -9.72 5.09 12.68
N TRP A 24 -9.19 3.89 12.42
CA TRP A 24 -9.61 3.02 11.31
C TRP A 24 -10.17 1.67 11.75
N ARG A 25 -10.72 1.62 12.98
CA ARG A 25 -11.53 0.51 13.50
C ARG A 25 -10.86 -0.86 13.48
N LYS A 26 -9.53 -0.91 13.40
CA LYS A 26 -8.83 -2.18 13.56
C LYS A 26 -8.97 -2.67 15.01
N PRO A 27 -8.93 -3.99 15.27
CA PRO A 27 -8.99 -4.51 16.64
C PRO A 27 -7.91 -3.89 17.52
N ASP A 28 -8.13 -3.77 18.83
CA ASP A 28 -7.09 -3.26 19.73
C ASP A 28 -5.90 -4.25 19.77
N PRO A 29 -4.67 -3.80 19.46
CA PRO A 29 -3.50 -4.61 19.71
C PRO A 29 -3.25 -4.67 21.23
N ASN A 30 -3.56 -5.81 21.84
CA ASN A 30 -3.35 -6.09 23.28
C ASN A 30 -1.93 -5.76 23.79
N THR A 31 -0.93 -5.61 22.90
CA THR A 31 0.48 -5.34 23.22
C THR A 31 1.06 -4.19 22.38
N ILE A 32 2.06 -4.48 21.53
CA ILE A 32 2.68 -3.53 20.59
C ILE A 32 1.66 -3.13 19.55
N GLY A 33 1.63 -1.85 19.19
CA GLY A 33 0.74 -1.31 18.18
C GLY A 33 0.79 -2.07 16.84
N TRP A 34 -0.30 -1.97 16.07
CA TRP A 34 -0.31 -2.48 14.70
C TRP A 34 0.60 -1.62 13.83
N ALA A 35 1.55 -2.26 13.18
CA ALA A 35 2.42 -1.63 12.21
C ALA A 35 1.73 -1.59 10.84
N GLU A 36 1.12 -2.71 10.47
CA GLU A 36 0.51 -2.89 9.17
C GLU A 36 -0.82 -3.64 9.32
N SER A 37 -1.80 -3.26 8.52
CA SER A 37 -3.03 -4.00 8.25
C SER A 37 -3.05 -4.36 6.79
N TRP A 38 -2.77 -5.62 6.46
CA TRP A 38 -2.81 -6.12 5.08
C TRP A 38 -4.26 -6.44 4.74
N GLU A 39 -4.87 -5.58 3.96
CA GLU A 39 -6.32 -5.61 3.66
C GLU A 39 -6.65 -6.58 2.53
N VAL A 40 -5.76 -6.65 1.54
CA VAL A 40 -5.85 -7.56 0.40
C VAL A 40 -4.46 -8.12 0.16
N VAL A 41 -4.30 -9.43 0.39
CA VAL A 41 -3.03 -10.13 0.19
C VAL A 41 -3.25 -11.54 -0.31
N ASP A 42 -2.41 -11.93 -1.25
CA ASP A 42 -2.21 -13.29 -1.75
C ASP A 42 -0.70 -13.50 -1.94
N LEU A 43 0.00 -13.87 -0.87
CA LEU A 43 1.46 -13.99 -0.87
C LEU A 43 1.95 -15.16 0.01
N GLY A 44 2.21 -16.31 -0.61
CA GLY A 44 2.68 -17.50 0.10
C GLY A 44 1.70 -17.93 1.19
N ASP A 45 2.17 -18.02 2.44
CA ASP A 45 1.32 -18.36 3.60
C ASP A 45 0.41 -17.20 4.05
N ASP A 46 0.73 -15.96 3.65
CA ASP A 46 -0.07 -14.78 3.96
C ASP A 46 -1.16 -14.61 2.91
N GLN A 47 -2.34 -15.18 3.19
CA GLN A 47 -3.50 -15.14 2.30
C GLN A 47 -4.70 -14.57 3.03
N SER A 48 -5.31 -13.54 2.44
CA SER A 48 -6.60 -13.02 2.89
C SER A 48 -7.67 -14.09 2.71
N ARG A 49 -8.61 -14.17 3.66
CA ARG A 49 -9.76 -15.08 3.58
C ARG A 49 -11.04 -14.30 3.42
N VAL A 50 -11.96 -14.82 2.61
CA VAL A 50 -13.27 -14.22 2.44
C VAL A 50 -14.09 -14.34 3.72
N LEU A 51 -14.80 -13.27 4.07
CA LEU A 51 -15.74 -13.19 5.19
C LEU A 51 -17.17 -13.15 4.65
N GLY A 52 -17.93 -14.21 4.94
CA GLY A 52 -19.34 -14.34 4.59
C GLY A 52 -19.60 -14.69 3.12
N GLY A 53 -20.89 -14.82 2.81
CA GLY A 53 -21.36 -15.13 1.46
C GLY A 53 -20.97 -16.54 0.96
N PRO A 54 -21.08 -16.79 -0.35
CA PRO A 54 -20.87 -18.12 -0.94
C PRO A 54 -19.43 -18.65 -0.86
N PHE A 55 -18.46 -17.76 -0.65
CA PHE A 55 -17.03 -18.09 -0.62
C PHE A 55 -16.44 -18.00 0.80
N ASP A 56 -17.27 -17.94 1.85
CA ASP A 56 -16.83 -17.78 3.24
C ASP A 56 -15.70 -18.77 3.62
N GLY A 57 -14.65 -18.24 4.24
CA GLY A 57 -13.48 -19.00 4.68
C GLY A 57 -12.47 -19.41 3.59
N ARG A 58 -12.84 -19.32 2.30
CA ARG A 58 -11.92 -19.56 1.17
C ARG A 58 -10.81 -18.51 1.15
N SER A 59 -9.61 -18.92 0.77
CA SER A 59 -8.51 -17.97 0.58
C SER A 59 -8.70 -17.19 -0.72
N LEU A 60 -8.15 -15.97 -0.79
CA LEU A 60 -8.09 -15.20 -2.03
C LEU A 60 -7.32 -15.96 -3.12
N HIS A 61 -6.28 -16.71 -2.73
CA HIS A 61 -5.51 -17.56 -3.62
C HIS A 61 -6.38 -18.65 -4.27
N ASP A 62 -7.25 -19.30 -3.49
CA ASP A 62 -8.13 -20.34 -4.02
C ASP A 62 -9.08 -19.74 -5.07
N LEU A 63 -9.52 -18.49 -4.88
CA LEU A 63 -10.38 -17.82 -5.85
C LEU A 63 -9.62 -17.39 -7.11
N VAL A 64 -8.35 -16.99 -6.98
CA VAL A 64 -7.47 -16.75 -8.13
C VAL A 64 -7.29 -18.05 -8.93
N CYS A 65 -7.05 -19.18 -8.28
CA CYS A 65 -6.86 -20.46 -8.95
C CYS A 65 -8.14 -21.04 -9.58
N GLU A 66 -9.28 -20.96 -8.88
CA GLU A 66 -10.51 -21.65 -9.29
C GLU A 66 -11.48 -20.76 -10.09
N HIS A 67 -11.43 -19.44 -9.90
CA HIS A 67 -12.33 -18.48 -10.54
C HIS A 67 -11.59 -17.27 -11.16
N PRO A 68 -10.48 -17.46 -11.89
CA PRO A 68 -9.63 -16.35 -12.35
C PRO A 68 -10.38 -15.36 -13.25
N ASP A 69 -11.21 -15.84 -14.18
CA ASP A 69 -11.98 -14.98 -15.09
C ASP A 69 -13.04 -14.15 -14.34
N GLU A 70 -13.75 -14.76 -13.40
CA GLU A 70 -14.78 -14.07 -12.63
C GLU A 70 -14.19 -13.03 -11.68
N LEU A 71 -13.06 -13.36 -11.05
CA LEU A 71 -12.38 -12.50 -10.10
C LEU A 71 -11.61 -11.40 -10.83
N LEU A 72 -10.66 -11.77 -11.66
CA LEU A 72 -9.64 -10.87 -12.21
C LEU A 72 -10.00 -10.31 -13.60
N GLY A 73 -10.94 -10.91 -14.32
CA GLY A 73 -11.35 -10.47 -15.66
C GLY A 73 -10.19 -10.57 -16.65
N ARG A 74 -9.82 -9.44 -17.28
CA ARG A 74 -8.69 -9.39 -18.22
C ARG A 74 -7.34 -9.83 -17.64
N HIS A 75 -7.25 -9.94 -16.31
CA HIS A 75 -6.06 -10.36 -15.56
C HIS A 75 -6.11 -11.83 -15.11
N ALA A 76 -7.00 -12.65 -15.67
CA ALA A 76 -7.19 -14.06 -15.33
C ALA A 76 -5.94 -14.98 -15.50
N GLY A 77 -4.84 -14.47 -16.05
CA GLY A 77 -3.58 -15.21 -16.21
C GLY A 77 -2.58 -15.05 -15.06
N CYS A 78 -2.87 -14.23 -14.04
CA CYS A 78 -1.97 -14.05 -12.92
C CYS A 78 -1.95 -15.30 -12.01
N GLU A 79 -0.76 -15.71 -11.56
CA GLU A 79 -0.60 -16.86 -10.66
C GLU A 79 -1.07 -16.58 -9.21
N GLN A 80 -1.18 -15.30 -8.86
CA GLN A 80 -1.65 -14.80 -7.57
C GLN A 80 -2.36 -13.45 -7.78
N PHE A 81 -3.09 -12.98 -6.77
CA PHE A 81 -3.74 -11.67 -6.84
C PHE A 81 -2.68 -10.56 -7.12
N PRO A 82 -2.89 -9.69 -8.11
CA PRO A 82 -1.82 -8.88 -8.70
C PRO A 82 -1.32 -7.72 -7.84
N LEU A 83 -1.88 -7.51 -6.64
CA LEU A 83 -1.57 -6.37 -5.78
C LEU A 83 -1.61 -6.74 -4.30
N LEU A 84 -0.84 -6.01 -3.48
CA LEU A 84 -0.96 -5.99 -2.02
C LEU A 84 -1.40 -4.60 -1.59
N PHE A 85 -2.56 -4.50 -0.94
CA PHE A 85 -3.07 -3.25 -0.36
C PHE A 85 -3.03 -3.30 1.16
N LYS A 86 -2.53 -2.23 1.80
CA LYS A 86 -2.38 -2.17 3.25
C LYS A 86 -2.49 -0.77 3.82
N PHE A 87 -2.84 -0.71 5.11
CA PHE A 87 -2.69 0.49 5.93
C PHE A 87 -1.48 0.36 6.85
N LEU A 88 -0.71 1.43 7.03
CA LEU A 88 0.45 1.48 7.91
C LEU A 88 0.28 2.57 8.98
N ASP A 89 0.84 2.30 10.16
CA ASP A 89 0.96 3.29 11.24
C ASP A 89 2.36 3.27 11.85
N ALA A 90 3.16 4.27 11.47
CA ALA A 90 4.53 4.46 11.93
C ALA A 90 4.54 5.30 13.22
N ALA A 91 4.52 4.64 14.37
CA ALA A 91 4.80 5.29 15.66
C ALA A 91 6.28 5.60 15.86
N GLN A 92 7.17 4.90 15.13
CA GLN A 92 8.60 5.19 15.07
C GLN A 92 9.06 5.19 13.61
N THR A 93 10.17 5.87 13.33
CA THR A 93 10.77 5.87 11.99
C THR A 93 11.12 4.44 11.57
N LEU A 94 10.69 4.05 10.37
CA LEU A 94 11.01 2.75 9.78
C LEU A 94 12.48 2.71 9.40
N SER A 95 13.02 1.54 9.07
CA SER A 95 14.37 1.51 8.50
C SER A 95 14.42 2.22 7.14
N VAL A 96 15.59 2.69 6.73
CA VAL A 96 15.85 3.08 5.35
C VAL A 96 15.99 1.82 4.51
N GLN A 97 15.24 1.75 3.43
CA GLN A 97 15.12 0.54 2.62
C GLN A 97 15.05 0.86 1.12
N VAL A 98 15.22 -0.20 0.33
CA VAL A 98 15.05 -0.18 -1.13
C VAL A 98 14.49 -1.53 -1.55
N HIS A 99 13.72 -1.52 -2.64
CA HIS A 99 13.00 -2.67 -3.16
C HIS A 99 13.46 -3.02 -4.58
N PRO A 100 13.71 -4.31 -4.90
CA PRO A 100 14.08 -4.74 -6.25
C PRO A 100 12.93 -4.59 -7.24
N ASN A 101 13.28 -4.39 -8.51
CA ASN A 101 12.36 -4.56 -9.63
C ASN A 101 12.26 -6.05 -10.03
N ASP A 102 11.35 -6.38 -10.93
CA ASP A 102 11.10 -7.77 -11.37
C ASP A 102 12.36 -8.45 -11.94
N ALA A 103 13.19 -7.72 -12.70
CA ALA A 103 14.44 -8.29 -13.23
C ALA A 103 15.48 -8.57 -12.14
N GLN A 104 15.47 -7.80 -11.05
CA GLN A 104 16.41 -7.95 -9.94
C GLN A 104 16.02 -9.07 -8.97
N THR A 105 14.75 -9.47 -8.90
CA THR A 105 14.33 -10.54 -7.98
C THR A 105 14.93 -11.89 -8.37
N GLU A 106 15.08 -12.17 -9.67
CA GLU A 106 15.70 -13.43 -10.15
C GLU A 106 17.12 -13.64 -9.60
N THR A 107 17.88 -12.56 -9.44
CA THR A 107 19.31 -12.63 -9.09
C THR A 107 19.61 -12.30 -7.63
N LEU A 108 18.86 -11.40 -7.00
CA LEU A 108 19.15 -10.95 -5.63
C LEU A 108 18.40 -11.73 -4.55
N THR A 109 17.12 -12.05 -4.79
CA THR A 109 16.26 -12.82 -3.87
C THR A 109 15.13 -13.41 -4.69
N PRO A 110 15.22 -14.69 -5.10
CA PRO A 110 14.26 -15.32 -6.00
C PRO A 110 12.82 -15.15 -5.51
N ARG A 111 12.05 -14.33 -6.24
CA ARG A 111 10.64 -14.01 -6.02
C ARG A 111 9.98 -13.71 -7.38
N PRO A 112 8.68 -13.98 -7.54
CA PRO A 112 7.98 -13.78 -8.81
C PRO A 112 7.87 -12.30 -9.19
N HIS A 113 7.85 -11.40 -8.20
CA HIS A 113 7.67 -9.97 -8.42
C HIS A 113 8.62 -9.12 -7.57
N GLY A 114 9.09 -8.04 -8.16
CA GLY A 114 9.65 -6.88 -7.49
C GLY A 114 8.62 -6.15 -6.64
N LYS A 115 8.98 -4.97 -6.16
CA LYS A 115 8.13 -4.18 -5.28
C LYS A 115 8.25 -2.68 -5.57
N SER A 116 7.50 -2.24 -6.58
CA SER A 116 7.09 -0.85 -6.75
C SER A 116 5.83 -0.59 -5.92
N GLU A 117 5.77 0.57 -5.29
CA GLU A 117 4.69 0.96 -4.39
C GLU A 117 4.29 2.44 -4.56
N ALA A 118 3.15 2.80 -3.97
CA ALA A 118 2.71 4.17 -3.85
C ALA A 118 1.99 4.37 -2.51
N TRP A 119 2.07 5.58 -1.98
CA TRP A 119 1.49 5.95 -0.69
C TRP A 119 0.47 7.07 -0.82
N VAL A 120 -0.58 7.00 0.00
CA VAL A 120 -1.44 8.14 0.33
C VAL A 120 -1.35 8.39 1.82
N ILE A 121 -0.92 9.59 2.21
CA ILE A 121 -0.77 9.95 3.62
C ILE A 121 -2.16 10.20 4.24
N LEU A 122 -2.49 9.45 5.30
CA LEU A 122 -3.78 9.51 5.97
C LEU A 122 -3.74 10.33 7.25
N ALA A 123 -2.63 10.27 7.99
CA ALA A 123 -2.36 11.10 9.15
C ALA A 123 -0.87 11.46 9.22
N ALA A 124 -0.59 12.67 9.69
CA ALA A 124 0.75 13.21 9.81
C ALA A 124 0.84 14.07 11.08
N GLU A 125 1.72 13.72 12.02
CA GLU A 125 2.02 14.55 13.19
C GLU A 125 2.84 15.80 12.80
N PRO A 126 2.81 16.87 13.62
CA PRO A 126 3.64 18.04 13.38
C PRO A 126 5.12 17.66 13.23
N ASN A 127 5.78 18.22 12.20
CA ASN A 127 7.19 18.00 11.88
C ASN A 127 7.58 16.58 11.45
N CYS A 128 6.63 15.66 11.23
CA CYS A 128 6.96 14.36 10.64
C CYS A 128 7.49 14.53 9.21
N ARG A 129 8.33 13.58 8.79
CA ARG A 129 9.02 13.64 7.49
C ARG A 129 8.97 12.30 6.79
N LEU A 130 8.88 12.34 5.46
CA LEU A 130 9.20 11.22 4.60
C LEU A 130 10.64 11.36 4.12
N PHE A 131 11.32 10.24 3.97
CA PHE A 131 12.62 10.17 3.31
C PHE A 131 12.41 9.42 2.00
N VAL A 132 12.47 10.11 0.87
CA VAL A 132 12.03 9.56 -0.43
C VAL A 132 13.01 9.98 -1.54
N GLY A 133 13.84 9.01 -1.93
CA GLY A 133 14.98 9.20 -2.80
C GLY A 133 16.25 9.61 -2.06
N LEU A 134 17.37 9.50 -2.77
CA LEU A 134 18.63 10.11 -2.37
C LEU A 134 18.68 11.57 -2.85
N LYS A 135 19.52 12.39 -2.22
CA LYS A 135 19.82 13.73 -2.75
C LYS A 135 20.56 13.60 -4.09
N ALA A 136 20.38 14.59 -4.98
CA ALA A 136 20.83 14.53 -6.36
C ALA A 136 22.36 14.31 -6.50
N GLU A 137 23.16 14.78 -5.55
CA GLU A 137 24.61 14.65 -5.52
C GLU A 137 25.13 13.29 -5.04
N VAL A 138 24.24 12.41 -4.55
CA VAL A 138 24.63 11.14 -3.93
C VAL A 138 24.80 10.06 -4.99
N ASP A 139 26.04 9.68 -5.23
CA ASP A 139 26.38 8.48 -5.98
C ASP A 139 26.64 7.27 -5.06
N ARG A 140 26.91 6.12 -5.69
CA ARG A 140 27.21 4.87 -4.98
C ARG A 140 28.44 4.97 -4.08
N ALA A 141 29.47 5.72 -4.48
CA ALA A 141 30.71 5.82 -3.71
C ALA A 141 30.49 6.68 -2.45
N LEU A 142 29.78 7.80 -2.59
CA LEU A 142 29.41 8.66 -1.48
C LEU A 142 28.49 7.93 -0.50
N LEU A 143 27.47 7.23 -0.98
CA LEU A 143 26.58 6.43 -0.13
C LEU A 143 27.34 5.37 0.67
N LYS A 144 28.29 4.67 0.04
CA LYS A 144 29.17 3.69 0.72
C LYS A 144 29.98 4.33 1.86
N ARG A 145 30.50 5.55 1.67
CA ARG A 145 31.23 6.27 2.74
C ARG A 145 30.32 6.56 3.93
N HIS A 146 29.09 7.04 3.67
CA HIS A 146 28.11 7.32 4.72
C HIS A 146 27.61 6.05 5.43
N LEU A 147 27.51 4.92 4.73
CA LEU A 147 27.20 3.62 5.34
C LEU A 147 28.27 3.22 6.35
N VAL A 148 29.56 3.29 5.98
CA VAL A 148 30.67 2.97 6.89
C VAL A 148 30.72 3.94 8.07
N ALA A 149 30.47 5.23 7.83
CA ALA A 149 30.48 6.25 8.85
C ALA A 149 29.21 6.28 9.73
N GLY A 150 28.17 5.50 9.40
CA GLY A 150 26.89 5.50 10.13
C GLY A 150 26.08 6.80 9.97
N THR A 151 26.28 7.55 8.88
CA THR A 151 25.68 8.88 8.63
C THR A 151 24.79 8.91 7.38
N VAL A 152 24.17 7.79 7.03
CA VAL A 152 23.33 7.63 5.81
C VAL A 152 22.19 8.64 5.73
N GLU A 153 21.68 9.12 6.86
CA GLU A 153 20.68 10.20 6.90
C GLU A 153 21.10 11.45 6.08
N GLN A 154 22.39 11.75 6.02
CA GLN A 154 22.90 12.89 5.26
C GLN A 154 22.74 12.74 3.75
N CYS A 155 22.56 11.51 3.25
CA CYS A 155 22.31 11.21 1.85
C CYS A 155 20.83 11.28 1.45
N LEU A 156 19.91 11.27 2.42
CA LEU A 156 18.49 11.13 2.15
C LEU A 156 17.88 12.46 1.71
N HIS A 157 17.06 12.41 0.66
CA HIS A 157 16.12 13.49 0.40
C HIS A 157 14.94 13.34 1.37
N SER A 158 14.57 14.42 2.05
CA SER A 158 13.44 14.40 2.98
C SER A 158 12.49 15.55 2.72
N ILE A 159 11.20 15.26 2.89
CA ILE A 159 10.10 16.20 2.71
C ILE A 159 9.17 16.15 3.93
N PRO A 160 8.51 17.26 4.32
CA PRO A 160 7.42 17.18 5.28
C PRO A 160 6.27 16.34 4.71
N ALA A 161 5.58 15.57 5.55
CA ALA A 161 4.38 14.84 5.12
C ALA A 161 3.12 15.67 5.40
N GLN A 162 2.18 15.68 4.46
CA GLN A 162 0.86 16.28 4.62
C GLN A 162 -0.23 15.26 4.33
N VAL A 163 -1.34 15.33 5.06
CA VAL A 163 -2.50 14.48 4.80
C VAL A 163 -3.00 14.71 3.37
N GLY A 164 -3.19 13.62 2.64
CA GLY A 164 -3.61 13.63 1.24
C GLY A 164 -2.47 13.65 0.23
N ASP A 165 -1.21 13.80 0.66
CA ASP A 165 -0.04 13.66 -0.21
C ASP A 165 -0.01 12.27 -0.86
N VAL A 166 0.38 12.25 -2.13
CA VAL A 166 0.56 11.02 -2.92
C VAL A 166 2.02 10.89 -3.27
N ILE A 167 2.64 9.76 -2.93
CA ILE A 167 4.06 9.51 -3.21
C ILE A 167 4.18 8.26 -4.08
N SER A 168 4.92 8.37 -5.19
CA SER A 168 5.34 7.21 -5.98
C SER A 168 6.69 6.71 -5.49
N ILE A 169 6.81 5.40 -5.30
CA ILE A 169 8.05 4.72 -4.92
C ILE A 169 8.29 3.58 -5.93
N PRO A 170 8.81 3.88 -7.12
CA PRO A 170 9.26 2.84 -8.04
C PRO A 170 10.35 1.97 -7.39
N ALA A 171 10.41 0.70 -7.76
CA ALA A 171 11.52 -0.17 -7.37
C ALA A 171 12.89 0.47 -7.66
N GLY A 172 13.85 0.29 -6.75
CA GLY A 172 15.16 0.96 -6.77
C GLY A 172 15.21 2.29 -6.01
N THR A 173 14.07 2.86 -5.62
CA THR A 173 14.01 4.10 -4.83
C THR A 173 14.40 3.86 -3.37
N VAL A 174 15.43 4.54 -2.86
CA VAL A 174 15.74 4.54 -1.42
C VAL A 174 14.69 5.34 -0.67
N HIS A 175 14.07 4.75 0.36
CA HIS A 175 13.02 5.44 1.11
C HIS A 175 12.91 4.99 2.57
N SER A 176 12.19 5.79 3.37
CA SER A 176 11.82 5.49 4.75
C SER A 176 10.63 6.36 5.19
N ILE A 177 9.75 5.79 6.02
CA ILE A 177 8.61 6.50 6.61
C ILE A 177 9.01 6.98 8.00
N GLY A 178 8.91 8.29 8.24
CA GLY A 178 9.15 8.92 9.54
C GLY A 178 8.12 8.55 10.60
N ALA A 179 8.50 8.69 11.86
CA ALA A 179 7.56 8.58 12.98
C ALA A 179 6.41 9.60 12.86
N GLY A 180 5.24 9.22 13.34
CA GLY A 180 4.05 10.07 13.37
C GLY A 180 3.22 10.05 12.08
N ILE A 181 3.48 9.10 11.17
CA ILE A 181 2.80 9.00 9.87
C ILE A 181 1.93 7.74 9.83
N ALA A 182 0.68 7.89 9.39
CA ALA A 182 -0.15 6.77 8.95
C ALA A 182 -0.50 6.95 7.47
N LEU A 183 -0.48 5.85 6.71
CA LEU A 183 -0.68 5.89 5.26
C LEU A 183 -1.42 4.67 4.74
N ALA A 184 -2.04 4.79 3.57
CA ALA A 184 -2.40 3.67 2.73
C ALA A 184 -1.23 3.39 1.77
N GLU A 185 -0.91 2.12 1.54
CA GLU A 185 0.10 1.68 0.58
C GLU A 185 -0.52 0.67 -0.37
N ILE A 186 -0.33 0.93 -1.67
CA ILE A 186 -0.54 -0.05 -2.73
C ILE A 186 0.80 -0.43 -3.31
N GLN A 187 0.97 -1.71 -3.60
CA GLN A 187 2.22 -2.25 -4.13
C GLN A 187 1.98 -3.49 -4.98
N GLN A 188 3.00 -3.87 -5.75
CA GLN A 188 3.12 -5.22 -6.32
C GLN A 188 3.03 -6.29 -5.19
N PRO A 189 2.64 -7.54 -5.50
CA PRO A 189 2.37 -8.57 -4.51
C PRO A 189 3.69 -9.22 -4.04
N SER A 190 4.46 -8.46 -3.25
CA SER A 190 5.81 -8.82 -2.82
C SER A 190 6.17 -8.17 -1.48
N ASP A 191 6.78 -8.92 -0.56
CA ASP A 191 7.25 -8.41 0.75
C ASP A 191 8.79 -8.29 0.81
N VAL A 192 9.45 -8.25 -0.35
CA VAL A 192 10.91 -8.18 -0.43
C VAL A 192 11.42 -6.78 -0.06
N THR A 193 12.30 -6.73 0.93
CA THR A 193 12.83 -5.46 1.48
C THR A 193 14.31 -5.56 1.78
N TYR A 194 15.14 -4.78 1.10
CA TYR A 194 16.56 -4.63 1.44
C TYR A 194 16.76 -3.42 2.34
N ARG A 195 16.89 -3.71 3.63
CA ARG A 195 17.25 -2.73 4.65
C ARG A 195 18.67 -2.20 4.46
N LEU A 196 18.79 -0.92 4.15
CA LEU A 196 20.07 -0.23 3.92
C LEU A 196 20.64 0.36 5.21
N PHE A 197 19.79 0.95 6.06
CA PHE A 197 20.20 1.63 7.29
C PHE A 197 19.05 1.65 8.30
N ASP A 198 19.35 1.61 9.61
CA ASP A 198 18.33 1.53 10.67
C ASP A 198 18.53 2.56 11.78
N TRP A 199 19.02 3.75 11.42
CA TRP A 199 19.21 4.89 12.34
C TRP A 199 20.14 4.62 13.52
N ASN A 200 21.09 3.69 13.34
CA ASN A 200 21.98 3.20 14.39
C ASN A 200 21.24 2.71 15.65
N ARG A 201 19.96 2.34 15.53
CA ARG A 201 19.15 1.85 16.64
C ARG A 201 19.68 0.52 17.15
N ARG A 202 19.62 0.35 18.46
CA ARG A 202 20.02 -0.87 19.15
C ARG A 202 18.83 -1.52 19.82
N ASP A 203 18.80 -2.85 19.80
CA ASP A 203 17.82 -3.62 20.54
C ASP A 203 18.08 -3.58 22.06
N ALA A 204 17.21 -4.22 22.84
CA ALA A 204 17.34 -4.32 24.30
C ALA A 204 18.63 -5.02 24.77
N HIS A 205 19.35 -5.70 23.86
CA HIS A 205 20.62 -6.36 24.11
C HIS A 205 21.80 -5.58 23.50
N ASN A 206 21.62 -4.30 23.17
CA ASN A 206 22.63 -3.41 22.61
C ASN A 206 23.16 -3.84 21.22
N ARG A 207 22.39 -4.63 20.46
CA ARG A 207 22.78 -5.10 19.12
C ARG A 207 22.13 -4.24 18.03
N LEU A 208 22.88 -3.97 16.97
CA LEU A 208 22.33 -3.38 15.75
C LEU A 208 21.49 -4.42 14.99
N ARG A 209 20.42 -3.97 14.35
CA ARG A 209 19.62 -4.82 13.47
C ARG A 209 20.44 -5.25 12.24
N ALA A 210 20.22 -6.49 11.78
CA ALA A 210 20.79 -6.95 10.52
C ALA A 210 20.32 -6.09 9.32
N LEU A 211 21.27 -5.77 8.45
CA LEU A 211 21.10 -4.97 7.24
C LEU A 211 21.44 -5.82 6.00
N HIS A 212 20.93 -5.43 4.84
CA HIS A 212 21.14 -6.08 3.54
C HIS A 212 21.93 -5.14 2.62
N VAL A 213 23.06 -4.62 3.09
CA VAL A 213 23.77 -3.49 2.45
C VAL A 213 24.21 -3.81 1.03
N GLU A 214 24.72 -5.02 0.78
CA GLU A 214 25.19 -5.40 -0.56
C GLU A 214 24.02 -5.51 -1.55
N GLN A 215 22.95 -6.22 -1.17
CA GLN A 215 21.74 -6.32 -1.99
C GLN A 215 21.11 -4.95 -2.22
N ALA A 216 21.01 -4.12 -1.18
CA ALA A 216 20.48 -2.77 -1.30
C ALA A 216 21.29 -1.94 -2.31
N LEU A 217 22.63 -1.95 -2.22
CA LEU A 217 23.49 -1.20 -3.16
C LEU A 217 23.44 -1.70 -4.60
N GLN A 218 23.09 -2.97 -4.83
CA GLN A 218 22.87 -3.53 -6.17
C GLN A 218 21.46 -3.20 -6.70
N CYS A 219 20.51 -3.01 -5.79
CA CYS A 219 19.12 -2.73 -6.07
C CYS A 219 18.84 -1.26 -6.40
N ILE A 220 19.56 -0.31 -5.77
CA ILE A 220 19.33 1.13 -5.92
C ILE A 220 19.49 1.60 -7.36
N ASP A 221 18.48 2.31 -7.86
CA ASP A 221 18.63 3.22 -8.98
C ASP A 221 18.93 4.62 -8.43
N PHE A 222 20.16 5.09 -8.68
CA PHE A 222 20.63 6.39 -8.21
C PHE A 222 19.98 7.58 -8.94
N ASN A 223 19.15 7.32 -9.95
CA ASN A 223 18.38 8.35 -10.66
C ASN A 223 16.93 8.48 -10.16
N CYS A 224 16.46 7.58 -9.28
CA CYS A 224 15.09 7.59 -8.76
C CYS A 224 14.85 8.60 -7.62
N GLY A 225 15.67 9.64 -7.51
CA GLY A 225 15.51 10.69 -6.50
C GLY A 225 16.25 11.97 -6.87
N PRO A 226 15.97 13.09 -6.19
CA PRO A 226 14.98 13.26 -5.10
C PRO A 226 13.53 13.13 -5.57
N VAL A 227 12.64 12.62 -4.71
CA VAL A 227 11.20 12.43 -5.02
C VAL A 227 10.35 13.53 -4.38
N ALA A 228 9.39 14.07 -5.13
CA ALA A 228 8.38 15.02 -4.65
C ALA A 228 6.97 14.39 -4.66
N PRO A 229 6.02 14.92 -3.87
CA PRO A 229 4.63 14.50 -3.96
C PRO A 229 4.04 14.71 -5.35
N LEU A 230 3.21 13.76 -5.79
CA LEU A 230 2.47 13.88 -7.05
C LEU A 230 1.29 14.83 -6.87
N ALA A 231 1.01 15.60 -7.92
CA ALA A 231 -0.23 16.36 -8.03
C ALA A 231 -1.31 15.48 -8.68
N PRO A 232 -2.41 15.14 -7.98
CA PRO A 232 -3.47 14.34 -8.55
C PRO A 232 -4.12 15.02 -9.77
N ARG A 233 -4.48 14.22 -10.77
CA ARG A 233 -5.16 14.70 -11.97
C ARG A 233 -6.66 14.51 -11.82
N LYS A 234 -7.44 15.60 -11.98
CA LYS A 234 -8.90 15.51 -11.95
C LYS A 234 -9.41 14.64 -13.10
N LEU A 235 -10.38 13.79 -12.80
CA LEU A 235 -11.11 12.98 -13.76
C LEU A 235 -12.52 13.56 -13.95
N ASP A 236 -13.06 13.41 -15.16
CA ASP A 236 -14.44 13.77 -15.44
C ASP A 236 -15.36 12.81 -14.67
N ALA A 237 -16.07 13.34 -13.68
CA ALA A 237 -17.02 12.58 -12.88
C ALA A 237 -18.31 13.39 -12.71
N SER A 238 -19.45 12.71 -12.83
CA SER A 238 -20.77 13.34 -12.70
C SER A 238 -21.14 13.65 -11.26
N ASN A 239 -20.59 12.90 -10.28
CA ASN A 239 -21.02 12.92 -8.88
C ASN A 239 -19.81 13.01 -7.93
N GLY A 240 -19.41 14.24 -7.58
CA GLY A 240 -18.31 14.51 -6.63
C GLY A 240 -17.00 14.87 -7.33
N LEU A 241 -15.89 14.67 -6.62
CA LEU A 241 -14.54 14.88 -7.15
C LEU A 241 -13.85 13.52 -7.27
N SER A 242 -13.51 13.14 -8.50
CA SER A 242 -12.66 11.98 -8.79
C SER A 242 -11.29 12.45 -9.26
N GLU A 243 -10.24 11.84 -8.74
CA GLU A 243 -8.85 12.17 -9.05
C GLU A 243 -8.07 10.89 -9.34
N GLU A 244 -7.29 10.89 -10.41
CA GLU A 244 -6.23 9.92 -10.63
C GLU A 244 -5.03 10.37 -9.79
N LEU A 245 -4.68 9.55 -8.79
CA LEU A 245 -3.54 9.81 -7.91
C LEU A 245 -2.24 9.40 -8.60
N ILE A 246 -2.24 8.21 -9.22
CA ILE A 246 -1.12 7.67 -9.97
C ILE A 246 -1.60 6.59 -10.95
N ARG A 247 -0.92 6.50 -12.10
CA ARG A 247 -1.01 5.38 -13.04
C ARG A 247 0.38 4.86 -13.35
N THR A 248 0.61 3.58 -13.09
CA THR A 248 1.86 2.87 -13.38
C THR A 248 1.60 1.70 -14.31
N GLU A 249 2.63 0.94 -14.64
CA GLU A 249 2.50 -0.34 -15.36
C GLU A 249 1.89 -1.46 -14.49
N HIS A 250 1.80 -1.28 -13.17
CA HIS A 250 1.29 -2.30 -12.24
C HIS A 250 -0.10 -1.97 -11.68
N PHE A 251 -0.42 -0.69 -11.49
CA PHE A 251 -1.70 -0.26 -10.93
C PHE A 251 -2.11 1.16 -11.34
N ASP A 252 -3.43 1.40 -11.36
CA ASP A 252 -4.08 2.72 -11.37
C ASP A 252 -4.72 2.93 -9.99
N TRP A 253 -4.47 4.08 -9.38
CA TRP A 253 -5.00 4.42 -8.08
C TRP A 253 -5.72 5.76 -8.14
N ARG A 254 -6.99 5.74 -7.72
CA ARG A 254 -7.89 6.88 -7.79
C ARG A 254 -8.44 7.20 -6.41
N ARG A 255 -8.79 8.47 -6.21
CA ARG A 255 -9.49 8.98 -5.04
C ARG A 255 -10.80 9.60 -5.44
N HIS A 256 -11.85 9.27 -4.71
CA HIS A 256 -13.18 9.84 -4.87
C HIS A 256 -13.59 10.52 -3.58
N THR A 257 -13.81 11.84 -3.65
CA THR A 257 -14.49 12.59 -2.59
C THR A 257 -15.96 12.70 -2.98
N LEU A 258 -16.79 11.89 -2.32
CA LEU A 258 -18.17 11.66 -2.73
C LEU A 258 -19.11 12.62 -2.00
N THR A 259 -19.60 13.63 -2.72
CA THR A 259 -20.56 14.62 -2.18
C THR A 259 -22.00 14.28 -2.48
N ALA A 260 -22.26 13.51 -3.53
CA ALA A 260 -23.57 12.98 -3.87
C ALA A 260 -23.88 11.73 -3.04
N ASN A 261 -25.16 11.42 -2.86
CA ASN A 261 -25.62 10.22 -2.17
C ASN A 261 -25.51 8.93 -3.00
N ARG A 262 -25.05 9.02 -4.26
CA ARG A 262 -24.85 7.89 -5.17
C ARG A 262 -23.67 8.15 -6.09
N PHE A 263 -22.81 7.14 -6.24
CA PHE A 263 -21.71 7.12 -7.20
C PHE A 263 -21.73 5.79 -7.95
N GLN A 264 -21.76 5.84 -9.28
CA GLN A 264 -21.72 4.66 -10.12
C GLN A 264 -20.26 4.29 -10.36
N LEU A 265 -19.84 3.13 -9.85
CA LEU A 265 -18.49 2.62 -10.12
C LEU A 265 -18.40 2.28 -11.62
N PRO A 266 -17.35 2.74 -12.33
CA PRO A 266 -17.13 2.36 -13.71
C PRO A 266 -16.98 0.84 -13.83
N VAL A 267 -17.66 0.26 -14.82
CA VAL A 267 -17.48 -1.17 -15.14
C VAL A 267 -16.26 -1.29 -16.03
N GLU A 268 -15.23 -1.94 -15.50
CA GLU A 268 -14.02 -2.29 -16.23
C GLU A 268 -13.90 -3.82 -16.18
N ASN A 269 -13.47 -4.49 -17.25
CA ASN A 269 -13.28 -5.96 -17.27
C ASN A 269 -12.05 -6.36 -16.43
N ARG A 270 -12.00 -5.96 -15.16
CA ARG A 270 -10.95 -6.21 -14.17
C ARG A 270 -11.54 -6.05 -12.76
N CYS A 271 -10.90 -6.65 -11.77
CA CYS A 271 -11.24 -6.37 -10.37
C CYS A 271 -10.82 -4.95 -9.96
N CYS A 272 -11.37 -4.48 -8.84
CA CYS A 272 -10.84 -3.34 -8.10
C CYS A 272 -10.90 -3.60 -6.59
N ILE A 273 -10.05 -2.89 -5.84
CA ILE A 273 -10.12 -2.80 -4.39
C ILE A 273 -10.72 -1.44 -4.04
N LEU A 274 -11.82 -1.45 -3.30
CA LEU A 274 -12.45 -0.27 -2.73
C LEU A 274 -12.04 -0.15 -1.27
N SER A 275 -11.40 0.95 -0.89
CA SER A 275 -10.95 1.18 0.49
C SER A 275 -11.45 2.53 0.98
N LEU A 276 -12.30 2.52 2.01
CA LEU A 276 -12.87 3.77 2.53
C LEU A 276 -11.93 4.38 3.57
N ILE A 277 -11.53 5.63 3.35
CA ILE A 277 -10.60 6.34 4.23
C ILE A 277 -11.34 7.18 5.26
N ASP A 278 -12.47 7.77 4.86
CA ASP A 278 -13.31 8.61 5.70
C ASP A 278 -14.79 8.42 5.36
N GLY A 279 -15.65 8.52 6.39
CA GLY A 279 -17.10 8.34 6.29
C GLY A 279 -17.58 6.89 6.33
N HIS A 280 -18.77 6.68 5.77
CA HIS A 280 -19.37 5.36 5.58
C HIS A 280 -20.06 5.27 4.22
N ALA A 281 -20.21 4.05 3.69
CA ALA A 281 -20.93 3.79 2.46
C ALA A 281 -21.66 2.45 2.49
N GLN A 282 -22.66 2.32 1.62
CA GLN A 282 -23.26 1.04 1.24
C GLN A 282 -22.86 0.73 -0.20
N ILE A 283 -22.26 -0.43 -0.41
CA ILE A 283 -21.89 -0.96 -1.72
C ILE A 283 -23.05 -1.83 -2.21
N VAL A 284 -23.69 -1.39 -3.28
CA VAL A 284 -24.90 -2.01 -3.82
C VAL A 284 -24.56 -2.68 -5.15
N SER A 285 -24.77 -3.98 -5.25
CA SER A 285 -24.62 -4.77 -6.47
C SER A 285 -25.89 -5.59 -6.75
N SER A 286 -25.90 -6.36 -7.85
CA SER A 286 -26.97 -7.31 -8.15
C SER A 286 -27.07 -8.44 -7.12
N THR A 287 -26.00 -8.71 -6.37
CA THR A 287 -25.93 -9.80 -5.39
C THR A 287 -26.30 -9.38 -3.98
N GLY A 288 -26.43 -8.08 -3.70
CA GLY A 288 -26.82 -7.59 -2.38
C GLY A 288 -26.25 -6.22 -2.03
N ARG A 289 -26.19 -5.97 -0.73
CA ARG A 289 -25.69 -4.72 -0.12
C ARG A 289 -24.64 -5.04 0.93
N GLU A 290 -23.49 -4.39 0.82
CA GLU A 290 -22.35 -4.54 1.73
C GLU A 290 -22.02 -3.17 2.38
N PRO A 291 -22.03 -3.05 3.72
CA PRO A 291 -21.59 -1.83 4.38
C PRO A 291 -20.08 -1.66 4.26
N LEU A 292 -19.57 -0.44 4.08
CA LEU A 292 -18.14 -0.15 4.09
C LEU A 292 -17.90 1.06 5.00
N ALA A 293 -17.08 0.89 6.04
CA ALA A 293 -16.71 1.97 6.96
C ALA A 293 -15.27 2.44 6.72
N ALA A 294 -14.95 3.65 7.20
CA ALA A 294 -13.57 4.14 7.21
C ALA A 294 -12.62 3.12 7.86
N GLY A 295 -11.54 2.79 7.15
CA GLY A 295 -10.57 1.79 7.53
C GLY A 295 -10.86 0.39 6.99
N GLU A 296 -11.94 0.18 6.25
CA GLU A 296 -12.29 -1.13 5.67
C GLU A 296 -12.07 -1.15 4.16
N SER A 297 -11.86 -2.36 3.65
CA SER A 297 -11.62 -2.62 2.23
C SER A 297 -12.53 -3.74 1.70
N LEU A 298 -12.89 -3.66 0.43
CA LEU A 298 -13.72 -4.63 -0.28
C LEU A 298 -13.14 -4.88 -1.68
N VAL A 299 -13.03 -6.13 -2.10
CA VAL A 299 -12.67 -6.46 -3.48
C VAL A 299 -13.95 -6.57 -4.31
N ILE A 300 -14.00 -5.86 -5.43
CA ILE A 300 -15.06 -5.99 -6.43
C ILE A 300 -14.53 -6.87 -7.56
N PRO A 301 -15.04 -8.10 -7.72
CA PRO A 301 -14.68 -8.96 -8.84
C PRO A 301 -15.06 -8.36 -10.19
N ALA A 302 -14.32 -8.71 -11.25
CA ALA A 302 -14.62 -8.30 -12.61
C ALA A 302 -16.05 -8.70 -13.04
N ALA A 303 -16.51 -9.88 -12.61
CA ALA A 303 -17.85 -10.40 -12.90
C ALA A 303 -18.95 -9.92 -11.93
N CYS A 304 -18.69 -8.92 -11.08
CA CYS A 304 -19.70 -8.40 -10.14
C CYS A 304 -20.84 -7.63 -10.85
N GLY A 305 -20.62 -7.19 -12.09
CA GLY A 305 -21.54 -6.34 -12.82
C GLY A 305 -21.59 -4.91 -12.28
N PRO A 306 -22.64 -4.13 -12.58
CA PRO A 306 -22.76 -2.74 -12.13
C PRO A 306 -22.79 -2.62 -10.59
N VAL A 307 -21.95 -1.74 -10.05
CA VAL A 307 -21.88 -1.43 -8.61
C VAL A 307 -22.19 0.04 -8.37
N VAL A 308 -23.07 0.31 -7.41
CA VAL A 308 -23.39 1.66 -6.93
C VAL A 308 -22.88 1.81 -5.51
N ILE A 309 -22.18 2.90 -5.24
CA ILE A 309 -21.75 3.30 -3.91
C ILE A 309 -22.74 4.35 -3.40
N GLU A 310 -23.36 4.11 -2.25
CA GLU A 310 -24.25 5.04 -1.55
C GLU A 310 -23.53 5.55 -0.28
N PRO A 311 -22.78 6.67 -0.35
CA PRO A 311 -21.94 7.15 0.73
C PRO A 311 -22.63 8.20 1.61
N THR A 312 -22.05 8.47 2.78
CA THR A 312 -22.23 9.77 3.43
C THR A 312 -21.68 10.90 2.58
N PRO A 313 -22.30 12.09 2.63
CA PRO A 313 -21.72 13.29 2.05
C PRO A 313 -20.31 13.54 2.62
N GLY A 314 -19.34 13.68 1.72
CA GLY A 314 -17.94 13.92 2.05
C GLY A 314 -17.10 12.67 2.28
N ALA A 315 -17.66 11.46 2.10
CA ALA A 315 -16.87 10.23 2.21
C ALA A 315 -15.70 10.22 1.22
N VAL A 316 -14.55 9.71 1.66
CA VAL A 316 -13.34 9.61 0.85
C VAL A 316 -13.05 8.14 0.60
N LEU A 317 -13.09 7.76 -0.67
CA LEU A 317 -12.88 6.39 -1.15
C LEU A 317 -11.63 6.33 -2.01
N LEU A 318 -10.82 5.29 -1.82
CA LEU A 318 -9.76 4.91 -2.73
C LEU A 318 -10.23 3.75 -3.61
N GLU A 319 -10.08 3.91 -4.93
CA GLU A 319 -10.31 2.87 -5.94
C GLU A 319 -8.95 2.45 -6.48
N THR A 320 -8.56 1.20 -6.20
CA THR A 320 -7.29 0.61 -6.64
C THR A 320 -7.54 -0.44 -7.71
N LEU A 321 -6.87 -0.31 -8.84
CA LEU A 321 -7.13 -1.12 -10.03
C LEU A 321 -5.82 -1.74 -10.53
N PRO A 322 -5.73 -3.07 -10.73
CA PRO A 322 -4.57 -3.69 -11.39
C PRO A 322 -4.47 -3.20 -12.84
N ALA A 323 -3.26 -2.78 -13.25
CA ALA A 323 -3.02 -2.24 -14.59
C ALA A 323 -2.91 -3.37 -15.62
#